data_AF-A0A9Q1BFR4-F1
#
_entry.id   AF-A0A9Q1BFR4-F1
#
_cell.length_a   1.000
_cell.length_b   1.000
_cell.length_c   1.000
_cell.angle_alpha   90.00
_cell.angle_beta   90.00
_cell.angle_gamma   90.00
#
_symmetry.space_group_name_H-M   'P 1'
#
loop_
_entity.id
_entity.type
_entity.pdbx_description
1 polymer ?
#
loop_
_entity_poly.entity_id
_entity_poly.type
_entity_poly.pdbx_seq_one_letter_code
_entity_poly.pdbx_strand_id
1 'polypeptide(L)'
;MGVKIPTPPSCGHACLRVALVVYMIFFWIIGAVILSFGIYAEVAKWNYEGVSNVVLSPSSVMIAIGGFMFVLNFIGWIGALRENITLLKIFGWTLMLVFVLQLIGALVAIIFSSQTKNFVNAGIRRNIRYYYDDPDIHFTLDTLQMEFECCGGVGYNDWDLNIYFDCDGKAASACGVPYSCCTSSIVDMVPNTQCGFKVREGDPHPLSLQDEIFIRGCSSALAVWAYDNLKLMTALLLGLCVPQLIGCAMTFRFITQVEEEIMLYSNERSKEEAVAMTADNEW
;
A
#
# COMPACT_ATOMS: atom_id res chain seq x y z
N MET A 1 -1.57 -44.16 40.12
CA MET A 1 -1.34 -42.79 39.61
C MET A 1 -2.39 -42.52 38.55
N GLY A 2 -3.26 -41.54 38.77
CA GLY A 2 -4.33 -41.22 37.81
C GLY A 2 -3.74 -40.51 36.60
N VAL A 3 -3.93 -41.10 35.42
CA VAL A 3 -3.61 -40.50 34.12
C VAL A 3 -4.41 -39.20 34.00
N LYS A 4 -3.75 -38.03 34.06
CA LYS A 4 -4.36 -36.78 33.61
C LYS A 4 -4.36 -36.84 32.09
N ILE A 5 -5.49 -37.28 31.53
CA ILE A 5 -5.76 -37.16 30.10
C ILE A 5 -5.69 -35.68 29.75
N PRO A 6 -5.02 -35.29 28.65
CA PRO A 6 -4.98 -33.91 28.22
C PRO A 6 -6.40 -33.36 28.13
N THR A 7 -6.66 -32.29 28.87
CA THR A 7 -7.96 -31.62 28.86
C THR A 7 -8.27 -31.17 27.44
N PRO A 8 -9.49 -31.39 26.93
CA PRO A 8 -9.86 -30.93 25.59
C PRO A 8 -9.60 -29.42 25.48
N PRO A 9 -9.17 -28.92 24.31
CA PRO A 9 -8.87 -27.50 24.13
C PRO A 9 -10.06 -26.69 24.61
N SER A 10 -9.79 -25.71 25.48
CA SER A 10 -10.84 -24.83 26.00
C SER A 10 -11.59 -24.21 24.81
N CYS A 11 -12.90 -23.95 24.98
CA CYS A 11 -13.71 -23.30 23.94
C CYS A 11 -13.03 -22.01 23.42
N GLY A 12 -12.30 -21.30 24.29
CA GLY A 12 -11.49 -20.14 23.92
C GLY A 12 -10.34 -20.42 22.95
N HIS A 13 -9.61 -21.52 23.11
CA HIS A 13 -8.50 -21.90 22.21
C HIS A 13 -9.02 -22.23 20.80
N ALA A 14 -10.10 -23.03 20.71
CA ALA A 14 -10.73 -23.37 19.44
C ALA A 14 -11.29 -22.12 18.73
N CYS A 15 -12.00 -21.26 19.45
CA CYS A 15 -12.53 -20.00 18.91
C CYS A 15 -11.41 -19.07 18.42
N LEU A 16 -10.33 -18.91 19.20
CA LEU A 16 -9.19 -18.05 18.81
C LEU A 16 -8.50 -18.58 17.55
N ARG A 17 -8.26 -19.89 17.47
CA ARG A 17 -7.67 -20.52 16.28
C ARG A 17 -8.52 -20.30 15.05
N VAL A 18 -9.83 -20.53 15.14
CA VAL A 18 -10.75 -20.32 14.02
C VAL A 18 -10.77 -18.84 13.61
N ALA A 19 -10.87 -17.92 14.56
CA ALA A 19 -10.86 -16.49 14.28
C ALA A 19 -9.56 -16.05 13.59
N LEU A 20 -8.41 -16.54 14.07
CA LEU A 20 -7.10 -16.25 13.47
C LEU A 20 -7.00 -16.80 12.05
N VAL A 21 -7.42 -18.05 11.82
CA VAL A 21 -7.42 -18.66 10.47
C VAL A 21 -8.34 -17.89 9.51
N VAL A 22 -9.54 -17.51 9.95
CA VAL A 22 -10.47 -16.69 9.15
C VAL A 22 -9.85 -15.34 8.81
N TYR A 23 -9.21 -14.67 9.78
CA TYR A 23 -8.48 -13.42 9.55
C TYR A 23 -7.40 -13.60 8.48
N MET A 24 -6.56 -14.64 8.57
CA MET A 24 -5.50 -14.87 7.57
C MET A 24 -6.06 -15.15 6.19
N ILE A 25 -7.09 -15.99 6.08
CA ILE A 25 -7.71 -16.33 4.79
C ILE A 25 -8.32 -15.07 4.15
N PHE A 26 -8.99 -14.23 4.93
CA PHE A 26 -9.57 -12.99 4.44
C PHE A 26 -8.50 -12.06 3.82
N PHE A 27 -7.41 -11.79 4.54
CA PHE A 27 -6.33 -10.95 4.04
C PHE A 27 -5.50 -11.62 2.93
N TRP A 28 -5.41 -12.94 2.93
CA TRP A 28 -4.80 -13.71 1.86
C TRP A 28 -5.57 -13.57 0.54
N ILE A 29 -6.91 -13.64 0.58
CA ILE A 29 -7.77 -13.41 -0.59
C ILE A 29 -7.61 -11.98 -1.10
N ILE A 30 -7.60 -10.98 -0.22
CA ILE A 30 -7.35 -9.58 -0.61
C ILE A 30 -5.99 -9.44 -1.29
N GLY A 31 -4.93 -10.03 -0.71
CA GLY A 31 -3.60 -10.05 -1.32
C GLY A 31 -3.58 -10.72 -2.70
N ALA A 32 -4.28 -11.84 -2.85
CA ALA A 32 -4.40 -12.56 -4.12
C ALA A 32 -5.12 -11.72 -5.19
N VAL A 33 -6.18 -10.99 -4.83
CA VAL A 33 -6.92 -10.11 -5.74
C VAL A 33 -6.02 -8.95 -6.19
N ILE A 34 -5.36 -8.26 -5.26
CA ILE A 34 -4.44 -7.15 -5.57
C ILE A 34 -3.29 -7.63 -6.46
N LEU A 35 -2.69 -8.78 -6.13
CA LEU A 35 -1.63 -9.39 -6.92
C LEU A 35 -2.11 -9.76 -8.34
N SER A 36 -3.31 -10.31 -8.47
CA SER A 36 -3.89 -10.67 -9.77
C SER A 36 -4.11 -9.43 -10.65
N PHE A 37 -4.64 -8.34 -10.08
CA PHE A 37 -4.79 -7.08 -10.81
C PHE A 37 -3.44 -6.48 -11.20
N GLY A 38 -2.44 -6.51 -10.30
CA GLY A 38 -1.09 -6.03 -10.60
C GLY A 38 -0.43 -6.80 -11.74
N ILE A 39 -0.49 -8.14 -11.70
CA ILE A 39 0.04 -9.00 -12.79
C ILE A 39 -0.71 -8.74 -14.09
N TYR A 40 -2.04 -8.61 -14.05
CA TYR A 40 -2.84 -8.32 -15.24
C TYR A 40 -2.44 -6.97 -15.87
N ALA A 41 -2.34 -5.91 -15.06
CA ALA A 41 -1.94 -4.59 -15.53
C ALA A 41 -0.54 -4.61 -16.18
N GLU A 42 0.41 -5.27 -15.52
CA GLU A 42 1.75 -5.42 -16.05
C GLU A 42 1.74 -6.20 -17.37
N VAL A 43 1.14 -7.40 -17.43
CA VAL A 43 1.06 -8.19 -18.67
C VAL A 43 0.37 -7.43 -19.81
N ALA A 44 -0.68 -6.65 -19.50
CA ALA A 44 -1.32 -5.80 -20.49
C ALA A 44 -0.32 -4.79 -21.05
N LYS A 45 0.46 -4.11 -20.20
CA LYS A 45 1.52 -3.17 -20.61
C LYS A 45 2.56 -3.81 -21.54
N TRP A 46 3.06 -5.02 -21.21
CA TRP A 46 4.05 -5.73 -22.03
C TRP A 46 3.59 -6.01 -23.46
N ASN A 47 2.28 -6.14 -23.70
CA ASN A 47 1.73 -6.39 -25.04
C ASN A 47 1.67 -5.14 -25.92
N TYR A 48 1.73 -3.93 -25.33
CA TYR A 48 1.59 -2.66 -26.07
C TYR A 48 2.92 -1.92 -26.23
N GLU A 49 3.82 -1.99 -25.25
CA GLU A 49 5.04 -1.19 -25.24
C GLU A 49 6.25 -2.05 -24.83
N GLY A 50 7.25 -2.11 -25.73
CA GLY A 50 8.50 -2.80 -25.45
C GLY A 50 9.16 -2.26 -24.17
N VAL A 51 9.65 -3.19 -23.35
CA VAL A 51 10.29 -3.04 -22.03
C VAL A 51 10.82 -1.64 -21.69
N SER A 52 10.01 -0.80 -21.04
CA SER A 52 10.45 0.41 -20.35
C SER A 52 10.43 0.21 -18.83
N ASN A 53 11.34 0.88 -18.12
CA ASN A 53 11.82 0.58 -16.75
C ASN A 53 10.77 0.04 -15.75
N VAL A 54 10.89 -1.25 -15.42
CA VAL A 54 9.97 -2.09 -14.62
C VAL A 54 9.82 -1.67 -13.14
N VAL A 55 10.68 -0.80 -12.60
CA VAL A 55 10.83 -0.73 -11.12
C VAL A 55 9.87 0.27 -10.42
N LEU A 56 9.19 1.17 -11.15
CA LEU A 56 8.38 2.23 -10.52
C LEU A 56 6.99 2.49 -11.15
N SER A 57 6.47 1.58 -11.98
CA SER A 57 5.09 1.68 -12.47
C SER A 57 4.06 1.45 -11.35
N PRO A 58 2.86 2.05 -11.41
CA PRO A 58 1.78 1.79 -10.47
C PRO A 58 1.45 0.29 -10.33
N SER A 59 1.44 -0.45 -11.43
CA SER A 59 1.27 -1.91 -11.50
C SER A 59 2.32 -2.67 -10.67
N SER A 60 3.60 -2.28 -10.75
CA SER A 60 4.69 -2.93 -10.03
C SER A 60 4.56 -2.76 -8.52
N VAL A 61 4.06 -1.60 -8.05
CA VAL A 61 3.76 -1.38 -6.63
C VAL A 61 2.62 -2.30 -6.16
N MET A 62 1.57 -2.48 -6.98
CA MET A 62 0.48 -3.41 -6.68
C MET A 62 0.98 -4.86 -6.58
N ILE A 63 1.87 -5.29 -7.50
CA ILE A 63 2.49 -6.63 -7.44
C ILE A 63 3.30 -6.79 -6.16
N ALA A 64 4.13 -5.81 -5.81
CA ALA A 64 4.96 -5.86 -4.61
C ALA A 64 4.12 -5.97 -3.32
N ILE A 65 3.11 -5.11 -3.16
CA ILE A 65 2.25 -5.10 -1.96
C ILE A 65 1.37 -6.36 -1.93
N GLY A 66 0.72 -6.71 -3.05
CA GLY A 66 -0.13 -7.89 -3.15
C GLY A 66 0.63 -9.19 -2.92
N GLY A 67 1.83 -9.32 -3.49
CA GLY A 67 2.72 -10.47 -3.29
C GLY A 67 3.20 -10.60 -1.85
N PHE A 68 3.63 -9.48 -1.24
CA PHE A 68 4.00 -9.47 0.18
C PHE A 68 2.84 -9.90 1.08
N MET A 69 1.65 -9.34 0.88
CA MET A 69 0.44 -9.72 1.61
C MET A 69 0.09 -11.19 1.41
N PHE A 70 0.15 -11.70 0.17
CA PHE A 70 -0.16 -13.09 -0.15
C PHE A 70 0.77 -14.05 0.59
N VAL A 71 2.09 -13.84 0.49
CA VAL A 71 3.09 -14.72 1.14
C VAL A 71 2.98 -14.66 2.66
N LEU A 72 2.87 -13.45 3.22
CA LEU A 72 2.81 -13.27 4.67
C LEU A 72 1.58 -13.97 5.28
N ASN A 73 0.40 -13.77 4.70
CA ASN A 73 -0.83 -14.39 5.20
C ASN A 73 -0.86 -15.91 4.94
N PHE A 74 -0.24 -16.40 3.87
CA PHE A 74 -0.09 -17.83 3.63
C PHE A 74 0.79 -18.52 4.69
N ILE A 75 1.90 -17.87 5.08
CA ILE A 75 2.76 -18.32 6.18
C ILE A 75 1.97 -18.33 7.50
N GLY A 76 1.23 -17.25 7.78
CA GLY A 76 0.39 -17.15 8.98
C GLY A 76 -0.68 -18.24 9.04
N TRP A 77 -1.34 -18.51 7.91
CA TRP A 77 -2.35 -19.56 7.79
C TRP A 77 -1.77 -20.96 8.04
N ILE A 78 -0.65 -21.31 7.40
CA ILE A 78 0.03 -22.60 7.63
C ILE A 78 0.50 -22.70 9.09
N GLY A 79 1.05 -21.61 9.64
CA GLY A 79 1.49 -21.54 11.03
C GLY A 79 0.36 -21.84 12.02
N ALA A 80 -0.82 -21.24 11.80
CA ALA A 80 -2.00 -21.47 12.63
C ALA A 80 -2.61 -22.87 12.45
N LEU A 81 -2.60 -23.43 11.23
CA LEU A 81 -3.08 -24.80 10.98
C LEU A 81 -2.17 -25.86 11.58
N ARG A 82 -0.85 -25.66 11.51
CA ARG A 82 0.15 -26.61 12.02
C ARG A 82 0.56 -26.34 13.46
N GLU A 83 0.00 -25.32 14.10
CA GLU A 83 0.41 -24.85 15.44
C GLU A 83 1.94 -24.64 15.53
N ASN A 84 2.55 -24.20 14.42
CA ASN A 84 3.99 -24.00 14.34
C ASN A 84 4.34 -22.60 14.87
N ILE A 85 4.81 -22.56 16.12
CA ILE A 85 5.18 -21.33 16.82
C ILE A 85 6.18 -20.49 16.03
N THR A 86 7.15 -21.09 15.34
CA THR A 86 8.18 -20.34 14.60
C THR A 86 7.55 -19.55 13.44
N LEU A 87 6.69 -20.18 12.64
CA LEU A 87 5.98 -19.50 11.54
C LEU A 87 5.06 -18.40 12.08
N LEU A 88 4.39 -18.67 13.19
CA LEU A 88 3.48 -17.73 13.82
C LEU A 88 4.21 -16.51 14.41
N LYS A 89 5.41 -16.72 14.99
CA LYS A 89 6.30 -15.65 15.44
C LYS A 89 6.77 -14.79 14.28
N ILE A 90 7.20 -15.40 13.16
CA ILE A 90 7.59 -14.65 11.95
C ILE A 90 6.43 -13.77 11.51
N PHE A 91 5.23 -14.34 11.36
CA PHE A 91 4.03 -13.60 10.98
C PHE A 91 3.73 -12.43 11.94
N GLY A 92 3.70 -12.68 13.25
CA GLY A 92 3.38 -11.68 14.27
C GLY A 92 4.41 -10.55 14.35
N TRP A 93 5.70 -10.86 14.31
CA TRP A 93 6.76 -9.85 14.30
C TRP A 93 6.77 -9.03 13.02
N THR A 94 6.49 -9.65 11.86
CA THR A 94 6.35 -8.91 10.60
C THR A 94 5.15 -7.96 10.63
N LEU A 95 3.99 -8.37 11.16
CA LEU A 95 2.86 -7.44 11.33
C LEU A 95 3.20 -6.26 12.25
N MET A 96 3.87 -6.53 13.37
CA MET A 96 4.33 -5.47 14.28
C MET A 96 5.30 -4.51 13.61
N LEU A 97 6.25 -5.03 12.82
CA LEU A 97 7.19 -4.21 12.07
C LEU A 97 6.47 -3.30 11.07
N VAL A 98 5.51 -3.85 10.30
CA VAL A 98 4.71 -3.06 9.36
C VAL A 98 3.92 -1.97 10.07
N PHE A 99 3.30 -2.28 11.22
CA PHE A 99 2.58 -1.30 12.02
C PHE A 99 3.49 -0.16 12.50
N VAL A 100 4.69 -0.48 13.02
CA VAL A 100 5.67 0.53 13.45
C VAL A 100 6.13 1.39 12.27
N LEU A 101 6.44 0.79 11.12
CA LEU A 101 6.82 1.53 9.91
C LEU A 101 5.69 2.45 9.43
N GLN A 102 4.44 2.01 9.53
CA GLN A 102 3.27 2.82 9.18
C GLN A 102 3.12 4.03 10.12
N LEU A 103 3.31 3.86 11.43
CA LEU A 103 3.28 4.97 12.38
C LEU A 103 4.44 5.95 12.15
N ILE A 104 5.66 5.45 11.91
CA ILE A 104 6.81 6.29 11.59
C ILE A 104 6.54 7.07 10.30
N GLY A 105 6.04 6.42 9.25
CA GLY A 105 5.69 7.07 7.99
C GLY A 105 4.65 8.18 8.17
N ALA A 106 3.59 7.92 8.94
CA ALA A 106 2.56 8.91 9.25
C ALA A 106 3.14 10.12 10.04
N LEU A 107 3.99 9.86 11.04
CA LEU A 107 4.65 10.92 11.80
C LEU A 107 5.59 11.75 10.93
N VAL A 108 6.39 11.10 10.08
CA VAL A 108 7.29 11.79 9.14
C VAL A 108 6.52 12.66 8.16
N ALA A 109 5.40 12.17 7.62
CA ALA A 109 4.56 12.93 6.70
C ALA A 109 4.02 14.23 7.32
N ILE A 110 3.72 14.21 8.63
CA ILE A 110 3.20 15.37 9.37
C ILE A 110 4.33 16.32 9.78
N ILE A 111 5.39 15.81 10.41
CA ILE A 111 6.48 16.62 10.96
C ILE A 111 7.32 17.24 9.85
N PHE A 112 7.66 16.45 8.82
CA PHE A 112 8.50 16.85 7.70
C PHE A 112 7.64 17.11 6.45
N SER A 113 6.58 17.91 6.61
CA SER A 113 5.62 18.19 5.54
C SER A 113 6.25 18.82 4.29
N SER A 114 7.26 19.67 4.45
CA SER A 114 8.02 20.26 3.34
C SER A 114 8.79 19.20 2.55
N GLN A 115 9.53 18.33 3.23
CA GLN A 115 10.28 17.25 2.61
C GLN A 115 9.33 16.23 1.96
N THR A 116 8.20 15.96 2.60
CA THR A 116 7.14 15.09 2.06
C THR A 116 6.56 15.66 0.76
N LYS A 117 6.26 16.96 0.72
CA LYS A 117 5.85 17.65 -0.51
C LYS A 117 6.91 17.53 -1.60
N ASN A 118 8.19 17.73 -1.27
CA ASN A 118 9.29 17.61 -2.23
C ASN A 118 9.43 16.17 -2.77
N PHE A 119 9.24 15.16 -1.92
CA PHE A 119 9.24 13.76 -2.33
C PHE A 119 8.08 13.47 -3.30
N VAL A 120 6.86 13.92 -2.98
CA VAL A 120 5.69 13.81 -3.86
C VAL A 120 5.93 14.53 -5.19
N ASN A 121 6.48 15.76 -5.15
CA ASN A 121 6.84 16.52 -6.35
C ASN A 121 7.84 15.78 -7.23
N ALA A 122 8.88 15.18 -6.64
CA ALA A 122 9.86 14.41 -7.38
C ALA A 122 9.23 13.17 -8.05
N GLY A 123 8.30 12.50 -7.36
CA GLY A 123 7.51 11.40 -7.91
C GLY A 123 6.66 11.83 -9.11
N ILE A 124 5.88 12.92 -8.96
CA ILE A 124 5.03 13.45 -10.04
C ILE A 124 5.87 13.91 -11.23
N ARG A 125 6.98 14.63 -11.00
CA ARG A 125 7.90 15.06 -12.08
C ARG A 125 8.53 13.89 -12.83
N ARG A 126 8.86 12.81 -12.12
CA ARG A 126 9.31 11.56 -12.76
C ARG A 126 8.20 10.96 -13.63
N ASN A 127 6.97 10.95 -13.13
CA ASN A 127 5.81 10.46 -13.89
C ASN A 127 5.54 11.31 -15.14
N ILE A 128 5.63 12.64 -15.04
CA ILE A 128 5.51 13.55 -16.18
C ILE A 128 6.51 13.19 -17.29
N ARG A 129 7.76 12.88 -16.94
CA ARG A 129 8.79 12.50 -17.92
C ARG A 129 8.38 11.27 -18.76
N TYR A 130 7.72 10.29 -18.14
CA TYR A 130 7.30 9.03 -18.77
C TYR A 130 5.81 9.00 -19.12
N TYR A 131 5.15 10.16 -19.20
CA TYR A 131 3.69 10.25 -19.36
C TYR A 131 3.14 9.48 -20.56
N TYR A 132 3.83 9.51 -21.70
CA TYR A 132 3.43 8.75 -22.90
C TYR A 132 4.22 7.44 -23.10
N ASP A 133 5.13 7.10 -22.17
CA ASP A 133 5.97 5.91 -22.23
C ASP A 133 5.43 4.76 -21.36
N ASP A 134 4.33 5.02 -20.64
CA ASP A 134 3.65 4.05 -19.78
C ASP A 134 2.15 4.41 -19.65
N PRO A 135 1.23 3.57 -20.17
CA PRO A 135 -0.21 3.78 -20.05
C PRO A 135 -0.72 3.91 -18.62
N ASP A 136 -0.09 3.23 -17.66
CA ASP A 136 -0.47 3.31 -16.24
C ASP A 136 -0.11 4.68 -15.66
N ILE A 137 1.05 5.22 -16.05
CA ILE A 137 1.48 6.56 -15.65
C ILE A 137 0.57 7.61 -16.27
N HIS A 138 0.24 7.47 -17.56
CA HIS A 138 -0.70 8.34 -18.26
C HIS A 138 -2.04 8.41 -17.51
N PHE A 139 -2.68 7.24 -17.28
CA PHE A 139 -3.96 7.16 -16.60
C PHE A 139 -3.91 7.69 -15.16
N THR A 140 -2.87 7.33 -14.40
CA THR A 140 -2.72 7.76 -13.01
C THR A 140 -2.51 9.27 -12.91
N LEU A 141 -1.69 9.85 -13.78
CA LEU A 141 -1.41 11.29 -13.76
C LEU A 141 -2.63 12.09 -14.24
N ASP A 142 -3.34 11.62 -15.27
CA ASP A 142 -4.60 12.22 -15.72
C ASP A 142 -5.63 12.22 -14.59
N THR A 143 -5.83 11.07 -13.95
CA THR A 143 -6.78 10.92 -12.84
C THR A 143 -6.39 11.83 -11.68
N LEU A 144 -5.10 11.91 -11.34
CA LEU A 144 -4.61 12.80 -10.29
C LEU A 144 -4.93 14.27 -10.60
N GLN A 145 -4.67 14.70 -11.84
CA GLN A 145 -4.85 16.10 -12.25
C GLN A 145 -6.32 16.51 -12.32
N MET A 146 -7.17 15.61 -12.83
CA MET A 146 -8.62 15.84 -12.91
C MET A 146 -9.29 15.79 -11.54
N GLU A 147 -8.99 14.77 -10.71
CA GLU A 147 -9.65 14.58 -9.40
C GLU A 147 -9.26 15.66 -8.38
N PHE A 148 -8.01 16.14 -8.44
CA PHE A 148 -7.51 17.16 -7.51
C PHE A 148 -7.40 18.56 -8.12
N GLU A 149 -7.94 18.76 -9.32
CA GLU A 149 -7.98 20.04 -10.04
C GLU A 149 -6.61 20.76 -10.02
N CYS A 150 -5.59 20.06 -10.50
CA CYS A 150 -4.21 20.48 -10.40
C CYS A 150 -3.44 20.17 -11.69
N CYS A 151 -2.32 20.86 -11.92
CA CYS A 151 -1.45 20.59 -13.05
C CYS A 151 0.02 20.56 -12.64
N GLY A 152 0.72 19.51 -13.08
CA GLY A 152 2.11 19.25 -12.73
C GLY A 152 2.33 18.90 -11.25
N GLY A 153 3.58 18.78 -10.80
CA GLY A 153 3.91 18.49 -9.41
C GLY A 153 3.85 19.75 -8.54
N VAL A 154 4.72 20.72 -8.85
CA VAL A 154 4.79 22.04 -8.23
C VAL A 154 3.87 23.03 -8.95
N GLY A 155 3.72 22.88 -10.26
CA GLY A 155 2.84 23.68 -11.11
C GLY A 155 2.94 23.25 -12.57
N TYR A 156 2.18 23.92 -13.43
CA TYR A 156 2.04 23.59 -14.85
C TYR A 156 3.37 23.65 -15.64
N ASN A 157 4.37 24.39 -15.17
CA ASN A 157 5.69 24.43 -15.83
C ASN A 157 6.50 23.14 -15.69
N ASP A 158 6.11 22.22 -14.80
CA ASP A 158 6.78 20.92 -14.71
C ASP A 158 6.65 20.08 -16.00
N TRP A 159 5.74 20.45 -16.90
CA TRP A 159 5.58 19.81 -18.20
C TRP A 159 6.76 20.04 -19.16
N ASP A 160 7.69 20.96 -18.86
CA ASP A 160 8.97 21.06 -19.58
C ASP A 160 9.84 19.81 -19.44
N LEU A 161 9.59 18.99 -18.41
CA LEU A 161 10.33 17.75 -18.19
C LEU A 161 9.92 16.63 -19.16
N ASN A 162 8.84 16.82 -19.92
CA ASN A 162 8.34 15.85 -20.88
C ASN A 162 8.72 16.26 -22.31
N ILE A 163 9.28 15.33 -23.09
CA ILE A 163 9.79 15.59 -24.44
C ILE A 163 8.73 16.10 -25.45
N TYR A 164 7.44 15.83 -25.19
CA TYR A 164 6.33 16.23 -26.06
C TYR A 164 5.75 17.61 -25.70
N PHE A 165 5.93 18.06 -24.46
CA PHE A 165 5.38 19.32 -23.95
C PHE A 165 6.45 20.40 -23.68
N ASP A 166 7.72 20.01 -23.70
CA ASP A 166 8.88 20.91 -23.62
C ASP A 166 8.75 22.07 -24.61
N CYS A 167 8.81 23.30 -24.09
CA CYS A 167 8.77 24.54 -24.86
C CYS A 167 9.95 24.68 -25.83
N ASP A 168 11.13 24.16 -25.47
CA ASP A 168 12.30 24.13 -26.35
C ASP A 168 12.26 22.98 -27.36
N GLY A 169 11.25 22.10 -27.22
CA GLY A 169 10.99 20.96 -28.07
C GLY A 169 10.46 21.32 -29.46
N LYS A 170 10.42 20.30 -30.33
CA LYS A 170 9.85 20.41 -31.69
C LYS A 170 8.52 19.66 -31.84
N ALA A 171 8.01 19.12 -30.75
CA ALA A 171 6.75 18.38 -30.75
C ALA A 171 5.58 19.31 -31.05
N ALA A 172 4.52 18.79 -31.66
CA ALA A 172 3.32 19.58 -31.94
C ALA A 172 2.67 20.14 -30.67
N SER A 173 2.82 19.42 -29.54
CA SER A 173 2.29 19.80 -28.22
C SER A 173 3.27 20.65 -27.40
N ALA A 174 4.36 21.15 -27.98
CA ALA A 174 5.34 22.00 -27.30
C ALA A 174 4.68 23.24 -26.69
N CYS A 175 5.18 23.66 -25.53
CA CYS A 175 4.55 24.71 -24.69
C CYS A 175 3.09 24.43 -24.30
N GLY A 176 2.65 23.17 -24.37
CA GLY A 176 1.33 22.77 -23.93
C GLY A 176 1.31 22.07 -22.58
N VAL A 177 0.11 21.64 -22.19
CA VAL A 177 -0.17 20.71 -21.09
C VAL A 177 -1.22 19.69 -21.58
N PRO A 178 -1.32 18.49 -20.99
CA PRO A 178 -2.36 17.55 -21.39
C PRO A 178 -3.76 18.04 -21.02
N TYR A 179 -4.77 17.41 -21.63
CA TYR A 179 -6.17 17.76 -21.40
C TYR A 179 -6.60 17.58 -19.93
N SER A 180 -5.96 16.71 -19.16
CA SER A 180 -6.22 16.50 -17.73
C SER A 180 -5.93 17.74 -16.88
N CYS A 181 -5.10 18.67 -17.38
CA CYS A 181 -4.84 19.97 -16.75
C CYS A 181 -5.89 21.05 -17.09
N CYS A 182 -6.82 20.78 -18.00
CA CYS A 182 -7.83 21.73 -18.41
C CYS A 182 -8.84 21.98 -17.29
N THR A 183 -9.16 23.24 -17.06
CA THR A 183 -10.37 23.56 -16.30
C THR A 183 -11.57 23.06 -17.11
N SER A 184 -12.48 22.34 -16.46
CA SER A 184 -13.73 21.94 -17.11
C SER A 184 -14.65 23.17 -17.23
N SER A 185 -14.30 24.10 -18.11
CA SER A 185 -15.20 25.16 -18.52
C SER A 185 -16.23 24.51 -19.45
N ILE A 186 -17.40 24.17 -18.92
CA ILE A 186 -18.57 23.76 -19.72
C ILE A 186 -19.09 25.01 -20.43
N VAL A 187 -18.31 25.53 -21.36
CA VAL A 187 -18.80 26.40 -22.41
C VAL A 187 -19.22 25.43 -23.51
N ASP A 188 -20.53 25.21 -23.63
CA ASP A 188 -21.18 24.51 -24.76
C ASP A 188 -21.24 22.96 -24.77
N MET A 189 -21.40 22.29 -23.62
CA MET A 189 -21.69 20.83 -23.51
C MET A 189 -20.66 19.89 -24.17
N VAL A 190 -19.55 20.41 -24.70
CA VAL A 190 -18.44 19.66 -25.28
C VAL A 190 -17.16 20.10 -24.58
N PRO A 191 -16.46 19.20 -23.86
CA PRO A 191 -15.20 19.56 -23.20
C PRO A 191 -14.14 19.94 -24.24
N ASN A 192 -13.50 21.10 -24.08
CA ASN A 192 -12.39 21.52 -24.93
C ASN A 192 -11.13 20.71 -24.60
N THR A 193 -10.93 19.60 -25.31
CA THR A 193 -9.74 18.74 -25.17
C THR A 193 -8.44 19.38 -25.69
N GLN A 194 -8.51 20.58 -26.28
CA GLN A 194 -7.37 21.32 -26.81
C GLN A 194 -7.04 22.58 -25.99
N CYS A 195 -7.62 22.75 -24.79
CA CYS A 195 -7.35 23.93 -23.96
C CYS A 195 -5.85 24.12 -23.65
N GLY A 196 -5.12 23.01 -23.53
CA GLY A 196 -3.71 23.03 -23.15
C GLY A 196 -2.77 23.31 -24.33
N PHE A 197 -3.26 23.52 -25.55
CA PHE A 197 -2.41 23.70 -26.73
C PHE A 197 -1.71 25.06 -26.68
N LYS A 198 -0.37 25.06 -26.61
CA LYS A 198 0.50 26.26 -26.57
C LYS A 198 0.16 27.26 -25.46
N VAL A 199 -0.55 26.82 -24.42
CA VAL A 199 -1.03 27.67 -23.32
C VAL A 199 0.11 28.31 -22.51
N ARG A 200 1.35 27.80 -22.64
CA ARG A 200 2.55 28.31 -21.97
C ARG A 200 3.46 29.14 -22.90
N GLU A 201 3.08 29.33 -24.16
CA GLU A 201 3.89 30.04 -25.14
C GLU A 201 4.04 31.53 -24.76
N GLY A 202 5.28 32.03 -24.73
CA GLY A 202 5.57 33.43 -24.41
C GLY A 202 5.51 33.78 -22.92
N ASP A 203 5.60 32.79 -22.03
CA ASP A 203 5.59 32.94 -20.56
C ASP A 203 4.41 33.80 -20.05
N PRO A 204 3.16 33.38 -20.31
CA PRO A 204 1.99 34.15 -19.91
C PRO A 204 1.91 34.30 -18.39
N HIS A 205 1.34 35.42 -17.96
CA HIS A 205 1.16 35.70 -16.54
C HIS A 205 0.18 34.68 -15.93
N PRO A 206 0.46 34.04 -14.77
CA PRO A 206 -0.36 32.93 -14.25
C PRO A 206 -1.86 33.24 -14.11
N LEU A 207 -2.23 34.49 -13.79
CA LEU A 207 -3.64 34.90 -13.70
C LEU A 207 -4.40 34.84 -15.03
N SER A 208 -3.74 35.00 -16.19
CA SER A 208 -4.44 34.89 -17.47
C SER A 208 -4.79 33.44 -17.82
N LEU A 209 -4.16 32.47 -17.17
CA LEU A 209 -4.32 31.04 -17.42
C LEU A 209 -5.36 30.39 -16.50
N GLN A 210 -5.82 31.10 -15.47
CA GLN A 210 -6.64 30.52 -14.40
C GLN A 210 -8.00 29.98 -14.90
N ASP A 211 -8.53 30.56 -15.97
CA ASP A 211 -9.80 30.14 -16.57
C ASP A 211 -9.63 29.03 -17.63
N GLU A 212 -8.39 28.74 -18.06
CA GLU A 212 -8.09 27.74 -19.09
C GLU A 212 -7.49 26.45 -18.50
N ILE A 213 -6.59 26.56 -17.52
CA ILE A 213 -5.88 25.43 -16.93
C ILE A 213 -5.76 25.54 -15.40
N PHE A 214 -5.61 24.39 -14.75
CA PHE A 214 -5.30 24.35 -13.32
C PHE A 214 -3.87 24.85 -13.07
N ILE A 215 -3.72 26.09 -12.58
CA ILE A 215 -2.40 26.68 -12.31
C ILE A 215 -1.70 26.09 -11.06
N ARG A 216 -2.46 25.41 -10.21
CA ARG A 216 -2.00 24.89 -8.92
C ARG A 216 -1.28 23.54 -9.10
N GLY A 217 -0.11 23.38 -8.49
CA GLY A 217 0.59 22.09 -8.44
C GLY A 217 -0.12 21.03 -7.61
N CYS A 218 -0.06 19.78 -8.07
CA CYS A 218 -0.74 18.66 -7.43
C CYS A 218 -0.23 18.34 -6.01
N SER A 219 1.05 18.57 -5.69
CA SER A 219 1.52 18.38 -4.30
C SER A 219 0.84 19.32 -3.30
N SER A 220 0.57 20.55 -3.75
CA SER A 220 -0.12 21.55 -2.94
C SER A 220 -1.62 21.28 -2.89
N ALA A 221 -2.21 20.81 -3.99
CA ALA A 221 -3.62 20.41 -4.04
C ALA A 221 -3.89 19.23 -3.09
N LEU A 222 -3.10 18.16 -3.18
CA LEU A 222 -3.16 17.01 -2.28
C LEU A 222 -3.03 17.39 -0.80
N ALA A 223 -2.12 18.31 -0.47
CA ALA A 223 -1.93 18.75 0.92
C ALA A 223 -3.15 19.48 1.49
N VAL A 224 -3.82 20.31 0.70
CA VAL A 224 -5.05 20.99 1.14
C VAL A 224 -6.22 20.04 1.17
N TRP A 225 -6.36 19.20 0.15
CA TRP A 225 -7.39 18.17 0.17
C TRP A 225 -7.28 17.26 1.40
N ALA A 226 -6.07 16.87 1.79
CA ALA A 226 -5.83 16.07 3.00
C ALA A 226 -6.24 16.80 4.29
N TYR A 227 -6.03 18.12 4.35
CA TYR A 227 -6.44 18.95 5.48
C TYR A 227 -7.97 19.07 5.56
N ASP A 228 -8.61 19.34 4.42
CA ASP A 228 -10.07 19.49 4.33
C ASP A 228 -10.80 18.16 4.56
N ASN A 229 -10.16 17.04 4.21
CA ASN A 229 -10.70 15.68 4.33
C ASN A 229 -10.06 14.89 5.48
N LEU A 230 -9.71 15.55 6.59
CA LEU A 230 -9.08 14.91 7.75
C LEU A 230 -9.88 13.70 8.28
N LYS A 231 -11.21 13.76 8.20
CA LYS A 231 -12.11 12.65 8.60
C LYS A 231 -11.87 11.40 7.75
N LEU A 232 -11.79 11.57 6.42
CA LEU A 232 -11.52 10.46 5.50
C LEU A 232 -10.10 9.92 5.71
N MET A 233 -9.11 10.80 5.85
CA MET A 233 -7.71 10.41 6.11
C MET A 233 -7.56 9.61 7.40
N THR A 234 -8.22 10.06 8.46
CA THR A 234 -8.21 9.35 9.74
C THR A 234 -8.93 8.01 9.63
N ALA A 235 -10.06 7.94 8.89
CA ALA A 235 -10.77 6.70 8.65
C ALA A 235 -9.92 5.68 7.87
N LEU A 236 -9.20 6.10 6.83
CA LEU A 236 -8.27 5.24 6.07
C LEU A 236 -7.13 4.74 6.96
N LEU A 237 -6.52 5.63 7.75
CA LEU A 237 -5.43 5.26 8.67
C LEU A 237 -5.91 4.23 9.71
N LEU A 238 -7.07 4.46 10.32
CA LEU A 238 -7.67 3.51 11.27
C LEU A 238 -8.06 2.19 10.59
N GLY A 239 -8.57 2.24 9.36
CA GLY A 239 -8.89 1.06 8.55
C GLY A 239 -7.67 0.18 8.26
N LEU A 240 -6.47 0.75 8.22
CA LEU A 240 -5.22 0.01 8.11
C LEU A 240 -4.67 -0.45 9.48
N CYS A 241 -4.65 0.44 10.47
CA CYS A 241 -4.06 0.19 11.78
C CYS A 241 -4.85 -0.81 12.63
N VAL A 242 -6.18 -0.68 12.67
CA VAL A 242 -7.02 -1.48 13.58
C VAL A 242 -6.98 -2.97 13.24
N PRO A 243 -7.15 -3.40 11.97
CA PRO A 243 -7.03 -4.81 11.62
C PRO A 243 -5.65 -5.39 11.93
N GLN A 244 -4.57 -4.64 11.69
CA GLN A 244 -3.20 -5.07 12.03
C GLN A 244 -3.06 -5.29 13.54
N LEU A 245 -3.55 -4.37 14.38
CA LEU A 245 -3.50 -4.51 15.83
C LEU A 245 -4.31 -5.72 16.33
N ILE A 246 -5.48 -5.94 15.75
CA ILE A 246 -6.30 -7.13 16.03
C ILE A 246 -5.54 -8.39 15.63
N GLY A 247 -4.95 -8.43 14.43
CA GLY A 247 -4.12 -9.53 13.94
C GLY A 247 -2.94 -9.84 14.86
N CYS A 248 -2.20 -8.80 15.29
CA CYS A 248 -1.11 -8.92 16.24
C CYS A 248 -1.60 -9.49 17.58
N ALA A 249 -2.66 -8.90 18.15
CA ALA A 249 -3.21 -9.34 19.43
C ALA A 249 -3.64 -10.81 19.37
N MET A 250 -4.37 -11.22 18.34
CA MET A 250 -4.78 -12.62 18.16
C MET A 250 -3.58 -13.54 17.99
N THR A 251 -2.59 -13.14 17.18
CA THR A 251 -1.38 -13.94 16.92
C THR A 251 -0.57 -14.18 18.19
N PHE A 252 -0.22 -13.12 18.92
CA PHE A 252 0.59 -13.27 20.13
C PHE A 252 -0.15 -14.01 21.23
N ARG A 253 -1.47 -13.81 21.37
CA ARG A 253 -2.30 -14.59 22.29
C ARG A 253 -2.30 -16.08 21.92
N PHE A 254 -2.43 -16.40 20.64
CA PHE A 254 -2.38 -17.78 20.17
C PHE A 254 -0.99 -18.40 20.38
N ILE A 255 0.10 -17.66 20.12
CA ILE A 255 1.48 -18.09 20.44
C ILE A 255 1.60 -18.44 21.93
N THR A 256 1.17 -17.55 22.82
CA THR A 256 1.29 -17.78 24.27
C THR A 256 0.52 -19.02 24.73
N GLN A 257 -0.66 -19.26 24.17
CA GLN A 257 -1.46 -20.45 24.51
C GLN A 257 -0.76 -21.74 24.04
N VAL A 258 -0.26 -21.77 22.80
CA VAL A 258 0.44 -22.94 22.27
C VAL A 258 1.75 -23.20 23.03
N GLU A 259 2.49 -22.15 23.40
CA GLU A 259 3.71 -22.28 24.22
C GLU A 259 3.39 -22.83 25.62
N GLU A 260 2.34 -22.34 26.29
CA GLU A 260 1.89 -22.85 27.59
C GLU A 260 1.50 -24.33 27.52
N GLU A 261 0.74 -24.74 26.49
CA GLU A 261 0.36 -26.14 26.30
C GLU A 261 1.60 -27.03 26.12
N ILE A 262 2.55 -26.64 25.26
CA ILE A 262 3.79 -27.40 25.04
C ILE A 262 4.63 -27.51 26.31
N MET A 263 4.76 -26.41 27.07
CA MET A 263 5.49 -26.42 28.34
C MET A 263 4.85 -27.38 29.35
N LEU A 264 3.52 -27.38 29.49
CA LEU A 264 2.81 -28.30 30.37
C LEU A 264 3.07 -29.78 29.99
N TYR A 265 2.95 -30.12 28.70
CA TYR A 265 3.24 -31.47 28.23
C TYR A 265 4.70 -31.89 28.47
N SER A 266 5.67 -31.00 28.27
CA SER A 266 7.08 -31.29 28.55
C SER A 266 7.34 -31.55 30.04
N ASN A 267 6.71 -30.76 30.92
CA ASN A 267 6.88 -30.90 32.37
C ASN A 267 6.23 -32.18 32.90
N GLU A 268 5.05 -32.54 32.38
CA GLU A 268 4.41 -33.82 32.73
C GLU A 268 5.28 -35.00 32.30
N ARG A 269 5.84 -34.96 31.08
CA ARG A 269 6.78 -35.99 30.61
C ARG A 269 8.04 -36.11 31.48
N SER A 270 8.67 -34.99 31.84
CA SER A 270 9.85 -35.00 32.71
C SER A 270 9.55 -35.55 34.11
N LYS A 271 8.34 -35.32 34.64
CA LYS A 271 7.90 -35.92 35.92
C LYS A 271 7.75 -37.42 35.82
N GLU A 272 7.19 -37.93 34.72
CA GLU A 272 7.05 -39.38 34.49
C GLU A 272 8.42 -40.06 34.41
N GLU A 273 9.38 -39.46 33.70
CA GLU A 273 10.76 -39.94 33.61
C GLU A 273 11.45 -39.96 34.98
N ALA A 274 11.27 -38.91 35.79
CA ALA A 274 11.84 -38.84 37.13
C ALA A 274 11.28 -39.91 38.09
N VAL A 275 9.96 -40.17 38.03
CA VAL A 275 9.32 -41.23 38.83
C VAL A 275 9.81 -42.61 38.42
N ALA A 276 9.95 -42.87 37.12
CA ALA A 276 10.49 -44.13 36.62
C ALA A 276 11.91 -44.39 37.16
N MET A 277 12.78 -43.38 37.14
CA MET A 277 14.13 -43.48 37.70
C MET A 277 14.16 -43.75 39.21
N THR A 278 13.24 -43.16 39.98
CA THR A 278 13.17 -43.45 41.43
C THR A 278 12.69 -44.85 41.71
N ALA A 279 11.78 -45.40 40.89
CA ALA A 279 11.28 -46.76 41.05
C ALA A 279 12.36 -47.82 40.75
N ASP A 280 13.26 -47.57 39.80
CA ASP A 280 14.37 -48.48 39.47
C ASP A 280 15.49 -48.51 40.53
N ASN A 281 15.64 -47.44 41.33
CA ASN A 281 16.65 -47.34 42.39
C ASN A 281 16.21 -47.95 43.73
N GLU A 282 14.95 -48.37 43.87
CA GLU A 282 14.40 -49.01 45.07
C GLU A 282 14.46 -50.56 45.03
N TRP A 283 15.11 -51.14 44.00
CA TRP A 283 15.39 -52.58 43.85
C TRP A 283 16.89 -52.86 43.68
#